data_AF-A0A433E811-F1
#
_entry.id   AF-A0A433E811-F1
#
_cell.length_a   1.000
_cell.length_b   1.000
_cell.length_c   1.000
_cell.angle_alpha   90.00
_cell.angle_beta   90.00
_cell.angle_gamma   90.00
#
_symmetry.space_group_name_H-M   'P 1'
#
loop_
_entity.id
_entity.type
_entity.pdbx_description
1 polymer ?
#
loop_
_entity_poly.entity_id
_entity_poly.type
_entity_poly.pdbx_seq_one_letter_code
_entity_poly.pdbx_strand_id
1 'polypeptide(L)'
;MQSGFVSADDVTAPGDREAGGEREERVVIALLVVACEVAFWVLLAVGLALRYVARKPKLGAAVLLCEPLLEVVLLVVTAIDLKSGAEPDWKHGLAAVYIGFTVGLGHHTIKKVDAWVAHRWFGGPPPVKPPKYGTARAIHEWRTAARWILAAVVALALLQAAVWYVGPDGAINSLQSWQQKMLLVIGINVIIAGGYTLFPKQAPKDADAVDREPADRL
;
A
#
# COMPACT_ATOMS: atom_id res chain seq x y z
N MET A 1 29.84 -37.57 57.55
CA MET A 1 28.61 -37.82 56.79
C MET A 1 28.37 -36.62 55.87
N GLN A 2 29.01 -36.63 54.71
CA GLN A 2 28.79 -35.70 53.59
C GLN A 2 27.70 -36.31 52.70
N SER A 3 26.64 -35.56 52.42
CA SER A 3 26.43 -34.79 51.18
C SER A 3 25.83 -35.65 50.07
N GLY A 4 24.63 -35.28 49.62
CA GLY A 4 23.99 -35.88 48.46
C GLY A 4 22.53 -35.50 48.31
N PHE A 5 22.21 -34.21 48.49
CA PHE A 5 20.93 -33.65 48.06
C PHE A 5 20.98 -33.57 46.53
N VAL A 6 20.59 -34.64 45.85
CA VAL A 6 20.36 -34.63 44.40
C VAL A 6 18.94 -34.10 44.21
N SER A 7 18.82 -32.80 43.95
CA SER A 7 17.58 -32.19 43.47
C SER A 7 17.26 -32.81 42.12
N ALA A 8 16.09 -33.46 42.01
CA ALA A 8 15.59 -34.05 40.78
C ALA A 8 14.89 -33.03 39.88
N ASP A 9 15.36 -31.77 39.86
CA ASP A 9 14.61 -30.65 39.27
C ASP A 9 15.23 -30.05 38.00
N ASP A 10 16.31 -30.60 37.44
CA ASP A 10 16.92 -30.01 36.23
C ASP A 10 17.29 -31.06 35.17
N VAL A 11 16.29 -31.84 34.77
CA VAL A 11 16.24 -32.37 33.40
C VAL A 11 14.92 -31.90 32.81
N THR A 12 14.82 -30.59 32.56
CA THR A 12 13.99 -30.09 31.46
C THR A 12 14.27 -30.96 30.25
N ALA A 13 13.25 -31.66 29.74
CA ALA A 13 13.42 -32.44 28.55
C ALA A 13 13.77 -31.48 27.39
N PRO A 14 14.44 -31.96 26.34
CA PRO A 14 14.78 -31.11 25.20
C PRO A 14 13.54 -30.39 24.62
N GLY A 15 12.37 -31.03 24.69
CA GLY A 15 11.12 -30.50 24.14
C GLY A 15 10.49 -29.33 24.89
N ASP A 16 10.68 -29.17 26.20
CA ASP A 16 10.09 -28.06 26.97
C ASP A 16 10.88 -26.75 26.82
N ARG A 17 12.20 -26.82 26.59
CA ARG A 17 12.99 -25.64 26.23
C ARG A 17 12.71 -25.19 24.80
N GLU A 18 12.53 -26.11 23.86
CA GLU A 18 12.15 -25.77 22.48
C GLU A 18 10.72 -25.23 22.39
N ALA A 19 9.75 -25.86 23.06
CA ALA A 19 8.37 -25.35 23.12
C ALA A 19 8.26 -24.01 23.88
N GLY A 20 9.12 -23.79 24.88
CA GLY A 20 9.25 -22.51 25.58
C GLY A 20 9.76 -21.41 24.65
N GLY A 21 10.84 -21.67 23.91
CA GLY A 21 11.40 -20.75 22.92
C GLY A 21 10.43 -20.41 21.80
N GLU A 22 9.75 -21.41 21.22
CA GLU A 22 8.71 -21.18 20.20
C GLU A 22 7.53 -20.37 20.74
N ARG A 23 7.14 -20.57 22.00
CA ARG A 23 6.05 -19.80 22.62
C ARG A 23 6.48 -18.35 22.88
N GLU A 24 7.68 -18.13 23.40
CA GLU A 24 8.22 -16.79 23.60
C GLU A 24 8.37 -16.05 22.27
N GLU A 25 8.87 -16.70 21.23
CA GLU A 25 8.98 -16.13 19.88
C GLU A 25 7.62 -15.76 19.29
N ARG A 26 6.63 -16.66 19.38
CA ARG A 26 5.24 -16.38 18.96
C ARG A 26 4.63 -15.22 19.74
N VAL A 27 4.91 -15.11 21.04
CA VAL A 27 4.43 -14.00 21.89
C VAL A 27 5.10 -12.69 21.49
N VAL A 28 6.41 -12.68 21.22
CA VAL A 28 7.14 -11.48 20.77
C VAL A 28 6.61 -10.97 19.44
N ILE A 29 6.39 -11.86 18.46
CA ILE A 29 5.81 -11.50 17.17
C ILE A 29 4.39 -10.95 17.35
N ALA A 30 3.55 -11.62 18.15
CA ALA A 30 2.19 -11.16 18.41
C ALA A 30 2.17 -9.77 19.07
N LEU A 31 3.05 -9.52 20.04
CA LEU A 31 3.19 -8.21 20.70
C LEU A 31 3.67 -7.15 19.71
N LEU A 32 4.61 -7.48 18.83
CA LEU A 32 5.12 -6.55 17.81
C LEU A 32 4.03 -6.17 16.80
N VAL A 33 3.21 -7.13 16.37
CA VAL A 33 2.05 -6.89 15.49
C VAL A 33 1.04 -5.98 16.19
N VAL A 34 0.67 -6.27 17.43
CA VAL A 34 -0.29 -5.43 18.19
C VAL A 34 0.28 -4.04 18.44
N ALA A 35 1.57 -3.91 18.76
CA ALA A 35 2.23 -2.62 18.92
C ALA A 35 2.22 -1.82 17.60
N CYS A 36 2.49 -2.46 16.47
CA CYS A 36 2.40 -1.83 15.14
C CYS A 36 0.97 -1.40 14.84
N GLU A 37 -0.04 -2.22 15.15
CA GLU A 37 -1.45 -1.89 14.95
C GLU A 37 -1.85 -0.66 15.78
N VAL A 38 -1.46 -0.60 17.06
CA VAL A 38 -1.74 0.56 17.91
C VAL A 38 -1.01 1.80 17.42
N ALA A 39 0.27 1.68 17.06
CA ALA A 39 1.05 2.80 16.52
C ALA A 39 0.44 3.33 15.22
N PHE A 40 -0.03 2.45 14.35
CA PHE A 40 -0.76 2.77 13.13
C PHE A 40 -2.00 3.62 13.44
N TRP A 41 -2.88 3.15 14.34
CA TRP A 41 -4.11 3.89 14.67
C TRP A 41 -3.83 5.26 15.29
N VAL A 42 -2.80 5.34 16.15
CA VAL A 42 -2.37 6.60 16.76
C VAL A 42 -1.82 7.57 15.70
N LEU A 43 -0.91 7.12 14.83
CA LEU A 43 -0.35 7.95 13.76
C LEU A 43 -1.43 8.42 12.78
N LEU A 44 -2.35 7.54 12.40
CA LEU A 44 -3.47 7.87 11.52
C LEU A 44 -4.37 8.94 12.15
N ALA A 45 -4.77 8.75 13.41
CA ALA A 45 -5.60 9.71 14.14
C ALA A 45 -4.92 11.07 14.30
N VAL A 46 -3.64 11.08 14.71
CA VAL A 46 -2.86 12.31 14.88
C VAL A 46 -2.63 13.01 13.54
N GLY A 47 -2.30 12.27 12.49
CA GLY A 47 -2.09 12.79 11.14
C GLY A 47 -3.35 13.44 10.58
N LEU A 48 -4.51 12.79 10.74
CA LEU A 48 -5.82 13.32 10.35
C LEU A 48 -6.21 14.55 11.18
N ALA A 49 -6.01 14.51 12.50
CA ALA A 49 -6.29 15.63 13.40
C ALA A 49 -5.44 16.85 13.02
N LEU A 50 -4.13 16.68 12.80
CA LEU A 50 -3.25 17.76 12.35
C LEU A 50 -3.67 18.31 10.98
N ARG A 51 -4.08 17.42 10.06
CA ARG A 51 -4.47 17.80 8.70
C ARG A 51 -5.76 18.61 8.67
N TYR A 52 -6.81 18.14 9.36
CA TYR A 52 -8.16 18.70 9.23
C TYR A 52 -8.59 19.58 10.41
N VAL A 53 -8.24 19.23 11.65
CA VAL A 53 -8.60 20.02 12.84
C VAL A 53 -7.63 21.18 13.02
N ALA A 54 -6.32 20.91 13.03
CA ALA A 54 -5.31 21.95 13.18
C ALA A 54 -4.99 22.69 11.86
N ARG A 55 -5.58 22.27 10.74
CA ARG A 55 -5.37 22.84 9.39
C ARG A 55 -3.89 22.96 8.99
N LYS A 56 -3.05 22.03 9.45
CA LYS A 56 -1.62 21.94 9.11
C LYS A 56 -1.39 20.73 8.20
N PRO A 57 -1.78 20.80 6.90
CA PRO A 57 -1.75 19.65 6.00
C PRO A 57 -0.34 19.10 5.75
N LYS A 58 0.71 19.93 5.85
CA LYS A 58 2.10 19.49 5.72
C LYS A 58 2.54 18.61 6.89
N LEU A 59 2.21 18.98 8.12
CA LEU A 59 2.53 18.18 9.30
C LEU A 59 1.69 16.91 9.36
N GLY A 60 0.38 17.02 9.05
CA GLY A 60 -0.48 15.84 8.91
C GLY A 60 0.05 14.88 7.85
N ALA A 61 0.49 15.37 6.68
CA ALA A 61 1.13 14.53 5.67
C ALA A 61 2.43 13.87 6.18
N ALA A 62 3.28 14.61 6.90
CA ALA A 62 4.52 14.07 7.45
C ALA A 62 4.25 12.93 8.44
N VAL A 63 3.26 13.09 9.33
CA VAL A 63 2.86 12.03 10.28
C VAL A 63 2.24 10.83 9.55
N LEU A 64 1.40 11.06 8.54
CA LEU A 64 0.83 9.97 7.73
C LEU A 64 1.89 9.26 6.86
N LEU A 65 3.03 9.89 6.55
CA LEU A 65 4.14 9.22 5.86
C LEU A 65 4.93 8.29 6.78
N CYS A 66 4.82 8.44 8.10
CA CYS A 66 5.40 7.48 9.05
C CYS A 66 4.72 6.10 8.94
N GLU A 67 3.49 6.03 8.47
CA GLU A 67 2.74 4.78 8.33
C GLU A 67 3.34 3.88 7.22
N PRO A 68 3.55 4.33 5.97
CA PRO A 68 4.35 3.58 4.99
C PRO A 68 5.78 3.30 5.43
N LEU A 69 6.36 4.15 6.29
CA LEU A 69 7.69 3.92 6.84
C LEU A 69 7.71 2.70 7.76
N LEU A 70 6.68 2.52 8.60
CA LEU A 70 6.51 1.31 9.42
C LEU A 70 6.39 0.06 8.56
N GLU A 71 5.67 0.14 7.43
CA GLU A 71 5.58 -0.96 6.47
C GLU A 71 6.94 -1.32 5.86
N VAL A 72 7.80 -0.33 5.58
CA VAL A 72 9.18 -0.58 5.13
C VAL A 72 9.98 -1.30 6.21
N VAL A 73 9.83 -0.91 7.48
CA VAL A 73 10.50 -1.59 8.60
C VAL A 73 10.03 -3.05 8.71
N LEU A 74 8.71 -3.29 8.64
CA LEU A 74 8.14 -4.63 8.65
C LEU A 74 8.66 -5.49 7.48
N LEU A 75 8.78 -4.89 6.28
CA LEU A 75 9.35 -5.56 5.11
C LEU A 75 10.83 -5.93 5.33
N VAL A 76 11.62 -5.06 5.95
CA VAL A 76 13.03 -5.33 6.28
C VAL A 76 13.15 -6.44 7.30
N VAL A 77 12.36 -6.37 8.38
CA VAL A 77 12.32 -7.43 9.42
C VAL A 77 11.95 -8.76 8.78
N THR A 78 10.93 -8.77 7.92
CA THR A 78 10.52 -9.94 7.14
C THR A 78 11.66 -10.50 6.29
N ALA A 79 12.40 -9.64 5.57
CA ALA A 79 13.51 -10.09 4.74
C ALA A 79 14.65 -10.72 5.57
N ILE A 80 14.88 -10.22 6.79
CA ILE A 80 15.83 -10.80 7.75
C ILE A 80 15.32 -12.15 8.27
N ASP A 81 14.03 -12.24 8.57
CA ASP A 81 13.40 -13.46 9.09
C ASP A 81 13.40 -14.60 8.06
N LEU A 82 13.04 -14.29 6.80
CA LEU A 82 13.09 -15.24 5.68
C LEU A 82 14.52 -15.73 5.39
N LYS A 83 15.53 -14.90 5.63
CA LYS A 83 16.93 -15.29 5.51
C LYS A 83 17.37 -16.22 6.66
N SER A 84 16.75 -16.09 7.83
CA SER A 84 17.00 -16.92 9.00
C SER A 84 16.28 -18.28 8.95
N GLY A 85 15.44 -18.50 7.91
CA GLY A 85 14.76 -19.78 7.67
C GLY A 85 13.28 -19.82 8.03
N ALA A 86 12.66 -18.68 8.34
CA ALA A 86 11.22 -18.61 8.64
C ALA A 86 10.33 -18.97 7.43
N GLU A 87 9.17 -19.56 7.69
CA GLU A 87 8.21 -19.92 6.64
C GLU A 87 7.60 -18.67 5.96
N PRO A 88 7.54 -18.63 4.62
CA PRO A 88 7.04 -17.48 3.88
C PRO A 88 5.50 -17.40 3.89
N ASP A 89 4.95 -16.56 4.76
CA ASP A 89 3.52 -16.18 4.75
C ASP A 89 3.16 -15.21 3.60
N TRP A 90 1.87 -15.15 3.24
CA TRP A 90 1.32 -14.29 2.19
C TRP A 90 1.39 -12.80 2.53
N LYS A 91 1.38 -12.48 3.82
CA LYS A 91 1.44 -11.11 4.36
C LYS A 91 2.74 -10.39 4.01
N HIS A 92 3.82 -11.16 3.81
CA HIS A 92 5.16 -10.65 3.54
C HIS A 92 5.28 -9.88 2.22
N GLY A 93 4.57 -10.30 1.17
CA GLY A 93 4.55 -9.55 -0.09
C GLY A 93 3.52 -8.42 -0.13
N LEU A 94 2.56 -8.40 0.80
CA LEU A 94 1.53 -7.38 0.87
C LEU A 94 2.11 -6.00 1.25
N ALA A 95 3.09 -5.96 2.14
CA ALA A 95 3.77 -4.72 2.55
C ALA A 95 4.40 -4.00 1.34
N ALA A 96 5.11 -4.71 0.47
CA ALA A 96 5.70 -4.14 -0.74
C ALA A 96 4.63 -3.57 -1.70
N VAL A 97 3.48 -4.24 -1.80
CA VAL A 97 2.35 -3.76 -2.62
C VAL A 97 1.71 -2.52 -2.01
N TYR A 98 1.54 -2.48 -0.69
CA TYR A 98 1.00 -1.31 0.04
C TYR A 98 1.90 -0.08 -0.13
N ILE A 99 3.22 -0.26 -0.01
CA ILE A 99 4.21 0.80 -0.23
C ILE A 99 4.14 1.28 -1.69
N GLY A 100 4.11 0.35 -2.64
CA GLY A 100 3.96 0.68 -4.06
C GLY A 100 2.69 1.51 -4.32
N PHE A 101 1.54 1.07 -3.80
CA PHE A 101 0.28 1.81 -3.91
C PHE A 101 0.38 3.22 -3.32
N THR A 102 1.00 3.35 -2.14
CA THR A 102 1.19 4.65 -1.50
C THR A 102 2.06 5.59 -2.34
N VAL A 103 3.13 5.09 -2.96
CA VAL A 103 4.00 5.89 -3.82
C VAL A 103 3.29 6.28 -5.12
N GLY A 104 2.60 5.35 -5.79
CA GLY A 104 1.98 5.61 -7.09
C GLY A 104 0.69 6.42 -7.00
N LEU A 105 -0.17 6.15 -6.02
CA LEU A 105 -1.50 6.74 -5.90
C LEU A 105 -1.66 7.70 -4.71
N GLY A 106 -0.82 7.62 -3.68
CA GLY A 106 -1.01 8.33 -2.41
C GLY A 106 -1.22 9.84 -2.57
N HIS A 107 -0.33 10.53 -3.30
CA HIS A 107 -0.47 11.99 -3.49
C HIS A 107 -1.78 12.39 -4.17
N HIS A 108 -2.22 11.61 -5.16
CA HIS A 108 -3.46 11.87 -5.90
C HIS A 108 -4.70 11.58 -5.04
N THR A 109 -4.68 10.47 -4.30
CA THR A 109 -5.75 10.10 -3.37
C THR A 109 -5.90 11.16 -2.28
N ILE A 110 -4.80 11.58 -1.65
CA ILE A 110 -4.79 12.63 -0.63
C ILE A 110 -5.40 13.92 -1.17
N LYS A 111 -4.96 14.38 -2.36
CA LYS A 111 -5.50 15.62 -2.95
C LYS A 111 -7.00 15.53 -3.25
N LYS A 112 -7.50 14.35 -3.67
CA LYS A 112 -8.93 14.12 -3.89
C LYS A 112 -9.71 14.14 -2.58
N VAL A 113 -9.22 13.47 -1.55
CA VAL A 113 -9.85 13.45 -0.23
C VAL A 113 -9.86 14.86 0.36
N ASP A 114 -8.75 15.60 0.28
CA ASP A 114 -8.69 17.00 0.71
C ASP A 114 -9.75 17.87 0.01
N ALA A 115 -9.89 17.72 -1.31
CA ALA A 115 -10.90 18.47 -2.07
C ALA A 115 -12.34 18.08 -1.68
N TRP A 116 -12.59 16.79 -1.41
CA TRP A 116 -13.89 16.31 -0.96
C TRP A 116 -14.24 16.81 0.45
N VAL A 117 -13.29 16.74 1.39
CA VAL A 117 -13.41 17.29 2.75
C VAL A 117 -13.63 18.80 2.69
N ALA A 118 -12.84 19.51 1.89
CA ALA A 118 -12.97 20.95 1.70
C ALA A 118 -14.38 21.32 1.18
N HIS A 119 -14.88 20.61 0.17
CA HIS A 119 -16.22 20.84 -0.36
C HIS A 119 -17.32 20.49 0.65
N ARG A 120 -17.22 19.35 1.35
CA ARG A 120 -18.27 18.83 2.24
C ARG A 120 -18.38 19.60 3.55
N TRP A 121 -17.26 20.02 4.13
CA TRP A 121 -17.20 20.59 5.48
C TRP A 121 -16.68 22.02 5.55
N PHE A 122 -15.97 22.51 4.54
CA PHE A 122 -15.35 23.84 4.56
C PHE A 122 -15.82 24.77 3.41
N GLY A 123 -16.88 24.41 2.68
CA GLY A 123 -17.45 25.23 1.60
C GLY A 123 -16.51 25.43 0.40
N GLY A 124 -15.52 24.55 0.22
CA GLY A 124 -14.60 24.59 -0.90
C GLY A 124 -15.28 24.33 -2.24
N PRO A 125 -14.63 24.69 -3.38
CA PRO A 125 -15.21 24.50 -4.71
C PRO A 125 -15.46 23.02 -5.03
N PRO A 126 -16.45 22.70 -5.89
CA PRO A 126 -16.80 21.31 -6.21
C PRO A 126 -15.62 20.56 -6.83
N PRO A 127 -15.43 19.27 -6.48
CA PRO A 127 -14.34 18.47 -7.01
C PRO A 127 -14.44 18.40 -8.54
N VAL A 128 -13.33 18.72 -9.23
CA VAL A 128 -13.26 18.75 -10.69
C VAL A 128 -13.70 17.40 -11.28
N LYS A 129 -14.76 17.44 -12.11
CA LYS A 129 -15.26 16.23 -12.77
C LYS A 129 -14.24 15.75 -13.81
N PRO A 130 -13.96 14.43 -13.91
CA PRO A 130 -13.04 13.92 -14.92
C PRO A 130 -13.55 14.24 -16.33
N PRO A 131 -12.66 14.54 -17.30
CA PRO A 131 -13.04 14.87 -18.67
C PRO A 131 -13.80 13.70 -19.31
N LYS A 132 -15.00 13.97 -19.82
CA LYS A 132 -15.94 12.92 -20.26
C LYS A 132 -15.67 12.39 -21.68
N TYR A 133 -14.97 13.13 -22.54
CA TYR A 133 -14.81 12.81 -23.97
C TYR A 133 -13.45 13.21 -24.55
N GLY A 134 -13.11 12.63 -25.70
CA GLY A 134 -11.97 13.06 -26.53
C GLY A 134 -10.57 12.70 -26.00
N THR A 135 -9.56 13.33 -26.60
CA THR A 135 -8.14 13.14 -26.26
C THR A 135 -7.82 13.49 -24.81
N ALA A 136 -8.54 14.44 -24.21
CA ALA A 136 -8.42 14.80 -22.79
C ALA A 136 -8.79 13.64 -21.85
N ARG A 137 -9.76 12.79 -22.23
CA ARG A 137 -10.11 11.58 -21.48
C ARG A 137 -9.01 10.51 -21.62
N ALA A 138 -8.51 10.30 -22.84
CA ALA A 138 -7.41 9.36 -23.06
C ALA A 138 -6.15 9.73 -22.24
N ILE A 139 -5.79 11.03 -22.18
CA ILE A 139 -4.67 11.51 -21.35
C ILE A 139 -4.94 11.30 -19.85
N HIS A 140 -6.18 11.47 -19.39
CA HIS A 140 -6.56 11.20 -18.00
C HIS A 140 -6.44 9.72 -17.63
N GLU A 141 -6.87 8.83 -18.52
CA GLU A 141 -6.74 7.39 -18.35
C GLU A 141 -5.26 6.98 -18.36
N TRP A 142 -4.46 7.47 -19.31
CA TRP A 142 -3.02 7.23 -19.35
C TRP A 142 -2.28 7.73 -18.11
N ARG A 143 -2.67 8.90 -17.56
CA ARG A 143 -2.13 9.37 -16.27
C ARG A 143 -2.51 8.46 -15.11
N THR A 144 -3.69 7.86 -15.15
CA THR A 144 -4.13 6.90 -14.12
C THR A 144 -3.38 5.59 -14.27
N ALA A 145 -3.24 5.08 -15.49
CA ALA A 145 -2.42 3.92 -15.79
C ALA A 145 -0.96 4.12 -15.38
N ALA A 146 -0.35 5.26 -15.70
CA ALA A 146 1.01 5.58 -15.30
C ALA A 146 1.21 5.55 -13.78
N ARG A 147 0.22 5.98 -12.98
CA ARG A 147 0.28 5.89 -11.51
C ARG A 147 0.21 4.46 -11.01
N TRP A 148 -0.64 3.63 -11.60
CA TRP A 148 -0.72 2.20 -11.29
C TRP A 148 0.54 1.44 -11.70
N ILE A 149 1.10 1.77 -12.86
CA ILE A 149 2.39 1.23 -13.33
C ILE A 149 3.50 1.64 -12.36
N LEU A 150 3.57 2.91 -11.97
CA LEU A 150 4.55 3.38 -10.97
C LEU A 150 4.40 2.61 -9.65
N ALA A 151 3.17 2.45 -9.15
CA ALA A 151 2.92 1.69 -7.93
C ALA A 151 3.44 0.25 -8.04
N ALA A 152 3.11 -0.43 -9.14
CA ALA A 152 3.51 -1.81 -9.36
C ALA A 152 5.03 -1.94 -9.60
N VAL A 153 5.68 -1.01 -10.29
CA VAL A 153 7.14 -0.98 -10.47
C VAL A 153 7.86 -0.83 -9.14
N VAL A 154 7.38 0.05 -8.25
CA VAL A 154 7.95 0.22 -6.91
C VAL A 154 7.79 -1.06 -6.09
N ALA A 155 6.60 -1.68 -6.11
CA ALA A 155 6.37 -2.96 -5.43
C ALA A 155 7.29 -4.06 -5.97
N LEU A 156 7.43 -4.18 -7.29
CA LEU A 156 8.32 -5.14 -7.95
C LEU A 156 9.78 -4.91 -7.56
N ALA A 157 10.24 -3.66 -7.53
CA ALA A 157 11.60 -3.32 -7.14
C ALA A 157 11.89 -3.71 -5.67
N LEU A 158 10.96 -3.43 -4.76
CA LEU A 158 11.08 -3.83 -3.35
C LEU A 158 11.09 -5.35 -3.18
N LEU A 159 10.18 -6.06 -3.85
CA LEU A 159 10.15 -7.52 -3.84
C LEU A 159 11.44 -8.11 -4.42
N GLN A 160 11.94 -7.55 -5.52
CA GLN A 160 13.18 -8.01 -6.14
C GLN A 160 14.40 -7.78 -5.25
N ALA A 161 14.48 -6.62 -4.57
CA ALA A 161 15.52 -6.34 -3.59
C ALA A 161 15.49 -7.34 -2.43
N ALA A 162 14.29 -7.67 -1.92
CA ALA A 162 14.13 -8.69 -0.88
C ALA A 162 14.56 -10.09 -1.36
N VAL A 163 14.22 -10.48 -2.59
CA VAL A 163 14.69 -11.75 -3.19
C VAL A 163 16.22 -11.80 -3.26
N TRP A 164 16.88 -10.72 -3.69
CA TRP A 164 18.35 -10.65 -3.72
C TRP A 164 18.98 -10.73 -2.33
N TYR A 165 18.33 -10.15 -1.31
CA TYR A 165 18.82 -10.18 0.06
C TYR A 165 18.69 -11.56 0.72
N VAL A 166 17.57 -12.24 0.48
CA VAL A 166 17.29 -13.59 1.01
C VAL A 166 18.18 -14.64 0.34
N GLY A 167 18.42 -14.52 -0.97
CA GLY A 167 19.27 -15.44 -1.73
C GLY A 167 18.56 -16.70 -2.22
N PRO A 168 19.25 -17.56 -3.01
CA PRO A 168 18.65 -18.73 -3.68
C PRO A 168 18.21 -19.83 -2.72
N ASP A 169 18.86 -19.91 -1.55
CA ASP A 169 18.65 -20.96 -0.55
C ASP A 169 17.49 -20.62 0.41
N GLY A 170 16.94 -19.40 0.33
CA GLY A 170 15.83 -18.95 1.18
C GLY A 170 14.45 -19.09 0.53
N ALA A 171 13.40 -18.88 1.33
CA ALA A 171 12.03 -19.17 0.94
C ALA A 171 11.37 -18.03 0.12
N ILE A 172 11.80 -17.88 -1.14
CA ILE A 172 11.40 -16.74 -2.01
C ILE A 172 10.08 -16.93 -2.79
N ASN A 173 9.44 -18.09 -2.70
CA ASN A 173 8.24 -18.43 -3.50
C ASN A 173 7.07 -17.45 -3.31
N SER A 174 6.83 -17.00 -2.08
CA SER A 174 5.77 -16.03 -1.77
C SER A 174 6.02 -14.67 -2.45
N LEU A 175 7.28 -14.21 -2.46
CA LEU A 175 7.66 -12.95 -3.10
C LEU A 175 7.47 -13.02 -4.61
N GLN A 176 7.85 -14.13 -5.24
CA GLN A 176 7.67 -14.35 -6.68
C GLN A 176 6.18 -14.42 -7.08
N SER A 177 5.34 -15.05 -6.27
CA SER A 177 3.88 -15.06 -6.50
C SER A 177 3.31 -13.63 -6.52
N TRP A 178 3.76 -12.77 -5.61
CA TRP A 178 3.37 -11.36 -5.60
C TRP A 178 3.90 -10.58 -6.81
N GLN A 179 5.12 -10.87 -7.29
CA GLN A 179 5.64 -10.29 -8.52
C GLN A 179 4.76 -10.62 -9.73
N GLN A 180 4.33 -11.89 -9.86
CA GLN A 180 3.42 -12.30 -10.95
C GLN A 180 2.08 -11.58 -10.88
N LYS A 181 1.49 -11.42 -9.69
CA LYS A 181 0.26 -10.65 -9.50
C LYS A 181 0.44 -9.19 -9.93
N MET A 182 1.55 -8.55 -9.57
CA MET A 182 1.83 -7.16 -9.98
C MET A 182 2.03 -7.03 -11.48
N LEU A 183 2.72 -7.98 -12.13
CA LEU A 183 2.84 -8.02 -13.58
C LEU A 183 1.49 -8.18 -14.28
N LEU A 184 0.61 -9.02 -13.74
CA LEU A 184 -0.75 -9.19 -14.25
C LEU A 184 -1.55 -7.89 -14.12
N VAL A 185 -1.45 -7.20 -12.98
CA VAL A 185 -2.09 -5.89 -12.78
C VAL A 185 -1.60 -4.86 -13.80
N ILE A 186 -0.27 -4.77 -14.01
CA ILE A 186 0.31 -3.91 -15.05
C ILE A 186 -0.24 -4.29 -16.43
N GLY A 187 -0.23 -5.58 -16.77
CA GLY A 187 -0.70 -6.09 -18.05
C GLY A 187 -2.15 -5.70 -18.34
N ILE A 188 -3.05 -5.93 -17.38
CA ILE A 188 -4.45 -5.50 -17.50
C ILE A 188 -4.54 -3.98 -17.66
N ASN A 189 -3.79 -3.21 -16.87
CA ASN A 189 -3.82 -1.75 -16.94
C ASN A 189 -3.38 -1.24 -18.32
N VAL A 190 -2.31 -1.81 -18.87
CA VAL A 190 -1.78 -1.47 -20.20
C VAL A 190 -2.76 -1.88 -21.30
N ILE A 191 -3.41 -3.04 -21.19
CA ILE A 191 -4.43 -3.48 -22.15
C ILE A 191 -5.62 -2.52 -22.14
N ILE A 192 -6.11 -2.12 -20.96
CA ILE A 192 -7.22 -1.17 -20.83
C ILE A 192 -6.83 0.20 -21.39
N ALA A 193 -5.67 0.72 -21.01
CA ALA A 193 -5.17 2.01 -21.52
C ALA A 193 -4.97 1.97 -23.04
N GLY A 194 -4.37 0.90 -23.56
CA GLY A 194 -4.20 0.65 -24.99
C GLY A 194 -5.53 0.57 -25.72
N GLY A 195 -6.52 -0.11 -25.15
CA GLY A 195 -7.89 -0.21 -25.67
C GLY A 195 -8.58 1.14 -25.84
N TYR A 196 -8.44 2.05 -24.86
CA TYR A 196 -8.97 3.42 -24.97
C TYR A 196 -8.19 4.30 -25.97
N THR A 197 -6.95 3.94 -26.28
CA THR A 197 -6.11 4.64 -27.27
C THR A 197 -6.48 4.20 -28.68
N LEU A 198 -6.81 2.92 -28.87
CA LEU A 198 -7.24 2.33 -30.14
C LEU A 198 -8.72 2.61 -30.45
N PHE A 199 -9.57 2.76 -29.42
CA PHE A 199 -10.99 3.10 -29.56
C PHE A 199 -11.36 4.38 -28.77
N PRO A 200 -11.00 5.57 -29.27
CA PRO A 200 -11.35 6.82 -28.62
C PRO A 200 -12.88 7.02 -28.60
N LYS A 201 -13.44 7.08 -27.39
CA LYS A 201 -14.89 7.30 -27.18
C LYS A 201 -15.25 8.74 -27.58
N GLN A 202 -15.93 8.89 -28.73
CA GLN A 202 -16.37 10.18 -29.25
C GLN A 202 -17.56 10.72 -28.45
N ALA A 203 -17.67 12.05 -28.37
CA ALA A 203 -18.83 12.72 -27.80
C ALA A 203 -20.08 12.45 -28.66
N PRO A 204 -21.29 12.35 -28.07
CA PRO A 204 -22.53 12.34 -28.84
C PRO A 204 -22.60 13.59 -29.71
N LYS A 205 -22.92 13.43 -31.01
CA LYS A 205 -22.95 14.51 -32.02
C LYS A 205 -24.01 15.60 -31.77
N ASP A 206 -24.86 15.45 -30.76
CA ASP A 206 -26.03 16.32 -30.55
C ASP A 206 -25.80 17.48 -29.57
N ALA A 207 -24.61 17.63 -28.99
CA ALA A 207 -24.31 18.75 -28.08
C ALA A 207 -24.08 20.08 -28.83
N ASP A 208 -23.75 20.05 -30.13
CA ASP A 208 -23.54 21.26 -30.96
C ASP A 208 -24.84 21.80 -31.58
N ALA A 209 -25.96 21.07 -31.47
CA ALA A 209 -27.24 21.46 -32.07
C ALA A 209 -28.12 22.32 -31.14
N VAL A 210 -27.89 22.27 -29.82
CA VAL A 210 -28.69 23.02 -28.83
C VAL A 210 -28.20 24.47 -28.67
N ASP A 211 -26.93 24.76 -29.00
CA ASP A 211 -26.37 26.12 -28.95
C ASP A 211 -26.55 26.93 -30.25
N ARG A 212 -27.21 26.36 -31.27
CA ARG A 212 -27.55 27.06 -32.52
C ARG A 212 -29.06 27.17 -32.72
N GLU A 213 -29.80 27.59 -31.70
CA GLU A 213 -31.10 28.21 -31.93
C GLU A 213 -30.89 29.73 -31.87
N PRO A 214 -30.88 30.45 -33.00
CA PRO A 214 -30.70 31.89 -33.01
C PRO A 214 -31.91 32.57 -32.38
N ALA A 215 -31.63 33.51 -31.46
CA ALA A 215 -32.57 34.36 -30.76
C ALA A 215 -33.15 35.45 -31.69
N ASP A 216 -33.75 35.02 -32.80
CA ASP A 216 -34.23 35.89 -33.88
C ASP A 216 -35.74 35.67 -34.08
N ARG A 217 -36.52 35.80 -33.00
CA ARG A 217 -37.99 35.96 -33.07
C ARG A 217 -38.46 36.91 -31.97
N LEU A 218 -38.26 38.20 -32.20
CA LEU A 218 -39.10 39.28 -31.67
C LEU A 218 -39.30 40.32 -32.77
#